data_AF-A0A371WNF0-F1
#
_entry.id   AF-A0A371WNF0-F1
#
_cell.length_a   1.000
_cell.length_b   1.000
_cell.length_c   1.000
_cell.angle_alpha   90.00
_cell.angle_beta   90.00
_cell.angle_gamma   90.00
#
_symmetry.space_group_name_H-M   'P 1'
#
loop_
_entity.id
_entity.type
_entity.pdbx_description
1 polymer ?
#
loop_
_entity_poly.entity_id
_entity_poly.type
_entity_poly.pdbx_seq_one_letter_code
_entity_poly.pdbx_strand_id
1 'polypeptide(L)'
;MELVKDRAFKEDIAAFAGRWLEYSIFLLQHGNTFIPMGISQKSSFWSGTAEDRHFFAMEQLEDGAQAAMHWLALQHHRERRAIVVIDGFITTAEGKRDALIATAIDYKKGNPVRVFLPYRPASDPLGLQTYEPIVELPDGARHADHIRSTLRKFLTPRTRF
;
A
#
# COMPACT_ATOMS: atom_id res chain seq x y z
N MET A 1 -11.46 -13.99 -22.41
CA MET A 1 -10.71 -12.72 -22.64
C MET A 1 -10.82 -11.74 -21.47
N GLU A 2 -11.99 -11.63 -20.83
CA GLU A 2 -12.24 -10.72 -19.70
C GLU A 2 -11.48 -11.09 -18.40
N LEU A 3 -11.44 -12.39 -18.06
CA LEU A 3 -10.67 -12.93 -16.93
C LEU A 3 -9.17 -12.62 -17.00
N VAL A 4 -8.58 -12.64 -18.20
CA VAL A 4 -7.15 -12.34 -18.40
C VAL A 4 -6.87 -10.86 -18.18
N LYS A 5 -7.80 -9.98 -18.57
CA LYS A 5 -7.69 -8.53 -18.37
C LYS A 5 -7.86 -8.15 -16.90
N ASP A 6 -8.76 -8.80 -16.16
CA ASP A 6 -8.94 -8.59 -14.71
C ASP A 6 -7.69 -9.03 -13.93
N ARG A 7 -7.13 -10.19 -14.28
CA ARG A 7 -5.90 -10.68 -13.66
C ARG A 7 -4.72 -9.73 -13.88
N ALA A 8 -4.44 -9.35 -15.11
CA ALA A 8 -3.31 -8.46 -15.42
C ALA A 8 -3.45 -7.10 -14.72
N PHE A 9 -4.68 -6.61 -14.60
CA PHE A 9 -4.99 -5.40 -13.84
C PHE A 9 -4.65 -5.56 -12.34
N LYS A 10 -5.12 -6.63 -11.71
CA LYS A 10 -4.86 -6.92 -10.29
C LYS A 10 -3.37 -7.12 -10.00
N GLU A 11 -2.62 -7.72 -10.92
CA GLU A 11 -1.17 -7.84 -10.83
C GLU A 11 -0.46 -6.46 -10.94
N ASP A 12 -0.92 -5.58 -11.82
CA ASP A 12 -0.36 -4.23 -12.00
C ASP A 12 -0.59 -3.34 -10.76
N ILE A 13 -1.81 -3.34 -10.20
CA ILE A 13 -2.09 -2.57 -8.97
C ILE A 13 -1.40 -3.19 -7.74
N ALA A 14 -1.25 -4.51 -7.68
CA ALA A 14 -0.48 -5.18 -6.64
C ALA A 14 1.01 -4.84 -6.71
N ALA A 15 1.59 -4.77 -7.91
CA ALA A 15 2.97 -4.34 -8.10
C ALA A 15 3.17 -2.88 -7.71
N PHE A 16 2.20 -2.02 -8.02
CA PHE A 16 2.19 -0.63 -7.56
C PHE A 16 2.15 -0.53 -6.03
N ALA A 17 1.27 -1.29 -5.38
CA ALA A 17 1.20 -1.34 -3.93
C ALA A 17 2.47 -1.92 -3.29
N GLY A 18 3.02 -3.00 -3.85
CA GLY A 18 4.24 -3.64 -3.37
C GLY A 18 5.44 -2.70 -3.36
N ARG A 19 5.64 -1.91 -4.42
CA ARG A 19 6.71 -0.91 -4.50
C ARG A 19 6.61 0.14 -3.39
N TRP A 20 5.41 0.67 -3.15
CA TRP A 20 5.21 1.72 -2.15
C TRP A 20 5.22 1.20 -0.72
N LEU A 21 4.82 -0.05 -0.51
CA LEU A 21 5.03 -0.76 0.75
C LEU A 21 6.52 -1.02 1.01
N GLU A 22 7.30 -1.44 -0.01
CA GLU A 22 8.77 -1.58 0.10
C GLU A 22 9.43 -0.26 0.52
N TYR A 23 9.04 0.86 -0.13
CA TYR A 23 9.51 2.19 0.26
C TYR A 23 9.07 2.57 1.69
N SER A 24 7.86 2.20 2.09
CA SER A 24 7.35 2.48 3.44
C SER A 24 8.10 1.68 4.52
N ILE A 25 8.46 0.43 4.25
CA ILE A 25 9.35 -0.37 5.12
C ILE A 25 10.71 0.33 5.27
N PHE A 26 11.29 0.80 4.16
CA PHE A 26 12.54 1.53 4.20
C PHE A 26 12.45 2.76 5.13
N LEU A 27 11.34 3.50 5.10
CA LEU A 27 11.10 4.61 6.03
C LEU A 27 11.00 4.14 7.50
N LEU A 28 10.28 3.05 7.77
CA LEU A 28 10.17 2.47 9.11
C LEU A 28 11.51 1.99 9.68
N GLN A 29 12.40 1.46 8.83
CA GLN A 29 13.73 0.99 9.25
C GLN A 29 14.60 2.13 9.81
N HIS A 30 14.37 3.36 9.37
CA HIS A 30 15.17 4.53 9.78
C HIS A 30 14.55 5.26 11.00
N GLY A 31 13.70 4.56 11.77
CA GLY A 31 13.48 4.84 13.19
C GLY A 31 12.50 5.97 13.51
N ASN A 32 11.71 6.44 12.56
CA ASN A 32 10.74 7.50 12.78
C ASN A 32 9.30 7.00 12.78
N THR A 33 8.43 7.72 13.48
CA THR A 33 6.97 7.63 13.33
C THR A 33 6.62 7.70 11.85
N PHE A 34 5.85 6.74 11.37
CA PHE A 34 5.44 6.71 9.98
C PHE A 34 4.47 7.85 9.69
N ILE A 35 4.82 8.71 8.72
CA ILE A 35 3.94 9.77 8.24
C ILE A 35 3.06 9.17 7.13
N PRO A 36 1.71 9.26 7.24
CA PRO A 36 0.82 8.83 6.18
C PRO A 36 1.20 9.43 4.83
N MET A 37 1.16 8.62 3.78
CA MET A 37 1.65 8.99 2.46
C MET A 37 0.63 8.65 1.39
N GLY A 38 0.40 9.58 0.47
CA GLY A 38 -0.36 9.40 -0.75
C GLY A 38 0.56 9.47 -1.95
N ILE A 39 0.40 8.54 -2.88
CA ILE A 39 1.08 8.57 -4.17
C ILE A 39 0.04 8.50 -5.26
N SER A 40 0.07 9.45 -6.18
CA SER A 40 -0.72 9.38 -7.39
C SER A 40 0.15 9.20 -8.61
N GLN A 41 -0.40 8.51 -9.59
CA GLN A 41 0.25 8.26 -10.85
C GLN A 41 -0.60 8.80 -11.99
N LYS A 42 -0.03 9.75 -12.73
CA LYS A 42 -0.62 10.36 -13.92
C LYS A 42 -0.03 9.72 -15.18
N SER A 43 -0.90 9.52 -16.16
CA SER A 43 -0.47 9.11 -17.50
C SER A 43 -0.41 10.34 -18.38
N SER A 44 0.77 10.61 -18.94
CA SER A 44 1.02 11.68 -19.90
C SER A 44 1.40 11.07 -21.24
N PHE A 45 0.84 11.60 -22.32
CA PHE A 45 1.19 11.18 -23.68
C PHE A 45 2.66 11.49 -24.03
N TRP A 46 3.22 12.56 -23.47
CA TRP A 46 4.53 13.10 -23.85
C TRP A 46 5.68 12.65 -22.93
N SER A 47 5.41 12.49 -21.64
CA SER A 47 6.43 12.19 -20.62
C SER A 47 6.28 10.79 -20.00
N GLY A 48 5.37 9.97 -20.54
CA GLY A 48 5.07 8.66 -20.00
C GLY A 48 4.30 8.76 -18.68
N THR A 49 4.88 8.22 -17.60
CA THR A 49 4.20 8.07 -16.32
C THR A 49 4.85 8.97 -15.28
N ALA A 50 4.07 9.88 -14.68
CA ALA A 50 4.53 10.77 -13.62
C ALA A 50 3.93 10.34 -12.28
N GLU A 51 4.70 10.39 -11.21
CA GLU A 51 4.28 10.03 -9.85
C GLU A 51 4.44 11.24 -8.92
N ASP A 52 3.33 11.68 -8.33
CA ASP A 52 3.31 12.74 -7.33
C ASP A 52 3.16 12.13 -5.95
N ARG A 53 3.91 12.64 -4.97
CA ARG A 53 3.93 12.14 -3.58
C ARG A 53 3.47 13.23 -2.63
N HIS A 54 2.60 12.85 -1.70
CA HIS A 54 2.06 13.71 -0.67
C HIS A 54 2.28 13.05 0.69
N PHE A 55 2.85 13.79 1.65
CA PHE A 55 2.97 13.36 3.03
C PHE A 55 1.99 14.16 3.88
N PHE A 56 1.21 13.48 4.71
CA PHE A 56 0.18 14.08 5.55
C PHE A 56 0.70 14.20 6.98
N ALA A 57 1.69 15.07 7.16
CA ALA A 57 2.27 15.38 8.47
C ALA A 57 1.35 16.33 9.24
N MET A 58 0.50 15.76 10.10
CA MET A 58 -0.39 16.48 11.02
C MET A 58 0.11 16.33 12.46
N GLU A 59 -0.42 17.12 13.39
CA GLU A 59 -0.09 17.00 14.81
C GLU A 59 -0.49 15.63 15.38
N GLN A 60 -1.65 15.12 14.97
CA GLN A 60 -2.14 13.78 15.33
C GLN A 60 -2.04 12.85 14.11
N LEU A 61 -1.60 11.61 14.35
CA LEU A 61 -1.43 10.62 13.28
C LEU A 61 -2.76 10.22 12.65
N GLU A 62 -3.80 10.18 13.46
CA GLU A 62 -5.18 9.88 13.08
C GLU A 62 -5.70 10.91 12.07
N ASP A 63 -5.42 12.20 12.30
CA ASP A 63 -5.78 13.28 11.39
C ASP A 63 -5.04 13.15 10.05
N GLY A 64 -3.76 12.80 10.09
CA GLY A 64 -2.96 12.53 8.90
C GLY A 64 -3.50 11.35 8.09
N ALA A 65 -3.88 10.27 8.77
CA ALA A 65 -4.48 9.09 8.12
C ALA A 65 -5.85 9.41 7.52
N GLN A 66 -6.68 10.17 8.22
CA GLN A 66 -7.98 10.62 7.71
C GLN A 66 -7.81 11.55 6.50
N ALA A 67 -6.88 12.51 6.56
CA ALA A 67 -6.57 13.40 5.45
C ALA A 67 -6.07 12.62 4.21
N ALA A 68 -5.21 11.61 4.42
CA ALA A 68 -4.74 10.76 3.34
C ALA A 68 -5.90 9.97 2.69
N MET A 69 -6.77 9.36 3.49
CA MET A 69 -7.92 8.63 2.98
C MET A 69 -8.93 9.54 2.27
N HIS A 70 -9.17 10.75 2.78
CA HIS A 70 -9.96 11.76 2.07
C HIS A 70 -9.32 12.17 0.75
N TRP A 71 -8.00 12.39 0.71
CA TRP A 71 -7.27 12.70 -0.51
C TRP A 71 -7.40 11.59 -1.56
N LEU A 72 -7.39 10.31 -1.14
CA LEU A 72 -7.62 9.17 -2.03
C LEU A 72 -9.06 9.08 -2.55
N ALA A 73 -10.04 9.45 -1.70
CA ALA A 73 -11.46 9.43 -2.05
C ALA A 73 -11.83 10.58 -3.00
N LEU A 74 -11.14 11.72 -2.91
CA LEU A 74 -11.28 12.83 -3.84
C LEU A 74 -10.72 12.38 -5.19
N GLN A 75 -11.62 11.89 -6.06
CA GLN A 75 -11.32 11.42 -7.40
C GLN A 75 -10.60 12.52 -8.20
N HIS A 76 -9.27 12.44 -8.25
CA HIS A 76 -8.50 13.27 -9.15
C HIS A 76 -8.71 12.72 -10.55
N HIS A 77 -9.70 13.24 -11.30
CA HIS A 77 -10.00 12.82 -12.69
C HIS A 77 -8.81 12.90 -13.67
N ARG A 78 -7.67 13.45 -13.23
CA ARG A 78 -6.41 13.53 -13.97
C ARG A 78 -5.46 12.35 -13.70
N GLU A 79 -5.73 11.54 -12.68
CA GLU A 79 -4.85 10.46 -12.23
C GLU A 79 -5.35 9.12 -12.77
N ARG A 80 -4.41 8.25 -13.14
CA ARG A 80 -4.72 6.88 -13.56
C ARG A 80 -4.99 6.00 -12.35
N ARG A 81 -4.09 6.06 -11.38
CA ARG A 81 -4.15 5.28 -10.14
C ARG A 81 -3.52 6.05 -9.00
N ALA A 82 -3.93 5.73 -7.78
CA ALA A 82 -3.37 6.29 -6.57
C ALA A 82 -3.28 5.23 -5.47
N ILE A 83 -2.45 5.49 -4.48
CA ILE A 83 -2.32 4.66 -3.28
C ILE A 83 -2.13 5.56 -2.08
N VAL A 84 -2.73 5.18 -0.97
CA VAL A 84 -2.39 5.70 0.35
C VAL A 84 -1.78 4.57 1.15
N VAL A 85 -0.68 4.87 1.85
CA VAL A 85 -0.10 4.02 2.88
C VAL A 85 -0.21 4.76 4.20
N ILE A 86 -0.79 4.10 5.20
CA ILE A 86 -0.87 4.58 6.58
C ILE A 86 -0.27 3.54 7.51
N ASP A 87 0.15 3.99 8.69
CA ASP A 87 0.47 3.12 9.81
C ASP A 87 -0.76 2.96 10.71
N GLY A 88 -0.92 1.78 11.28
CA GLY A 88 -2.09 1.39 12.05
C GLY A 88 -1.94 -0.02 12.59
N PHE A 89 -3.07 -0.69 12.79
CA PHE A 89 -3.08 -2.03 13.36
C PHE A 89 -4.15 -2.91 12.75
N ILE A 90 -3.91 -4.22 12.78
CA ILE A 90 -4.91 -5.24 12.57
C ILE A 90 -5.23 -5.94 13.89
N THR A 91 -6.47 -6.36 14.06
CA THR A 91 -6.90 -7.18 15.19
C THR A 91 -7.18 -8.59 14.71
N THR A 92 -6.45 -9.56 15.27
CA THR A 92 -6.64 -10.99 15.03
C THR A 92 -7.11 -11.66 16.33
N ALA A 93 -7.42 -12.96 16.26
CA ALA A 93 -7.71 -13.74 17.47
C ALA A 93 -6.53 -13.77 18.47
N GLU A 94 -5.30 -13.55 17.99
CA GLU A 94 -4.08 -13.49 18.79
C GLU A 94 -3.83 -12.10 19.40
N GLY A 95 -4.63 -11.10 19.03
CA GLY A 95 -4.53 -9.73 19.54
C GLY A 95 -4.29 -8.68 18.46
N LYS A 96 -3.86 -7.50 18.92
CA LYS A 96 -3.55 -6.33 18.08
C LYS A 96 -2.11 -6.43 17.57
N ARG A 97 -1.88 -6.18 16.28
CA ARG A 97 -0.55 -6.14 15.67
C ARG A 97 -0.41 -4.92 14.77
N ASP A 98 0.75 -4.25 14.83
CA ASP A 98 1.07 -3.13 13.95
C ASP A 98 1.08 -3.56 12.49
N ALA A 99 0.60 -2.70 11.61
CA ALA A 99 0.52 -2.98 10.18
C ALA A 99 0.56 -1.71 9.35
N LEU A 100 1.36 -1.75 8.27
CA LEU A 100 1.21 -0.79 7.18
C LEU A 100 -0.05 -1.15 6.39
N ILE A 101 -0.95 -0.19 6.23
CA ILE A 101 -2.21 -0.36 5.52
C ILE A 101 -2.13 0.43 4.24
N ALA A 102 -2.06 -0.29 3.12
CA ALA A 102 -2.06 0.27 1.78
C ALA A 102 -3.44 0.15 1.15
N THR A 103 -4.04 1.27 0.75
CA THR A 103 -5.25 1.29 -0.09
C THR A 103 -4.88 1.84 -1.46
N ALA A 104 -4.87 0.99 -2.49
CA ALA A 104 -4.57 1.36 -3.86
C ALA A 104 -5.82 1.33 -4.73
N ILE A 105 -6.02 2.33 -5.58
CA ILE A 105 -7.16 2.44 -6.50
C ILE A 105 -6.67 2.74 -7.91
N ASP A 106 -7.29 2.11 -8.90
CA ASP A 106 -7.24 2.57 -10.29
C ASP A 106 -8.59 3.24 -10.60
N TYR A 107 -8.56 4.52 -10.91
CA TYR A 107 -9.77 5.33 -11.07
C TYR A 107 -10.59 4.94 -12.31
N LYS A 108 -10.02 4.21 -13.27
CA LYS A 108 -10.77 3.66 -14.42
C LYS A 108 -11.51 2.38 -14.09
N LYS A 109 -11.07 1.65 -13.06
CA LYS A 109 -11.64 0.35 -12.64
C LYS A 109 -12.48 0.43 -11.37
N GLY A 110 -12.29 1.46 -10.57
CA GLY A 110 -13.15 1.82 -9.42
C GLY A 110 -13.00 0.95 -8.17
N ASN A 111 -12.49 -0.28 -8.30
CA ASN A 111 -12.34 -1.21 -7.18
C ASN A 111 -10.97 -1.05 -6.51
N PRO A 112 -10.90 -0.61 -5.23
CA PRO A 112 -9.65 -0.51 -4.52
C PRO A 112 -9.13 -1.89 -4.11
N VAL A 113 -7.81 -2.04 -4.05
CA VAL A 113 -7.12 -3.16 -3.43
C VAL A 113 -6.56 -2.69 -2.10
N ARG A 114 -6.91 -3.37 -1.02
CA ARG A 114 -6.37 -3.13 0.30
C ARG A 114 -5.36 -4.20 0.67
N VAL A 115 -4.21 -3.76 1.15
CA VAL A 115 -3.12 -4.62 1.61
C VAL A 115 -2.77 -4.21 3.02
N PHE A 116 -2.84 -5.16 3.94
CA PHE A 116 -2.34 -5.02 5.29
C PHE A 116 -1.02 -5.77 5.34
N LEU A 117 0.05 -5.06 5.70
CA LEU A 117 1.37 -5.64 5.88
C LEU A 117 1.71 -5.57 7.37
N PRO A 118 1.45 -6.64 8.13
CA PRO A 118 1.79 -6.66 9.54
C PRO A 118 3.30 -6.58 9.69
N TYR A 119 3.75 -5.90 10.74
CA TYR A 119 5.16 -5.82 11.07
C TYR A 119 5.39 -5.80 12.58
N ARG A 120 6.63 -6.05 12.97
CA ARG A 120 7.19 -5.80 14.29
C ARG A 120 8.00 -4.52 14.20
N PRO A 121 7.78 -3.50 15.04
CA PRO A 121 8.42 -2.19 14.91
C PRO A 121 9.93 -2.25 15.16
N ALA A 122 10.66 -1.25 14.65
CA ALA A 122 12.10 -1.14 14.83
C ALA A 122 12.52 -0.93 16.30
N SER A 123 11.59 -0.45 17.15
CA SER A 123 11.79 -0.31 18.60
C SER A 123 11.77 -1.63 19.37
N ASP A 124 11.33 -2.72 18.74
CA ASP A 124 11.40 -4.05 19.34
C ASP A 124 12.86 -4.54 19.44
N PRO A 125 13.26 -5.22 20.53
CA PRO A 125 14.64 -5.73 20.68
C PRO A 125 15.12 -6.65 19.55
N LEU A 126 14.22 -7.33 18.85
CA LEU A 126 14.53 -8.19 17.69
C LEU A 126 14.56 -7.40 16.37
N GLY A 127 14.39 -6.09 16.41
CA GLY A 127 14.39 -5.19 15.26
C GLY A 127 13.16 -5.33 14.35
N LEU A 128 13.12 -4.50 13.31
CA LEU A 128 12.01 -4.46 12.35
C LEU A 128 11.89 -5.79 11.60
N GLN A 129 10.68 -6.36 11.56
CA GLN A 129 10.38 -7.53 10.74
C GLN A 129 8.99 -7.41 10.13
N THR A 130 8.86 -7.68 8.83
CA THR A 130 7.55 -7.79 8.16
C THR A 130 7.05 -9.22 8.14
N TYR A 131 5.73 -9.39 8.12
CA TYR A 131 5.05 -10.68 8.03
C TYR A 131 4.33 -10.83 6.67
N GLU A 132 3.68 -11.98 6.46
CA GLU A 132 2.92 -12.24 5.24
C GLU A 132 1.79 -11.20 5.06
N PRO A 133 1.66 -10.59 3.86
CA PRO A 133 0.61 -9.62 3.60
C PRO A 133 -0.78 -10.25 3.54
N ILE A 134 -1.74 -9.55 4.15
CA ILE A 134 -3.17 -9.84 4.05
C ILE A 134 -3.76 -8.94 2.98
N VAL A 135 -4.51 -9.51 2.05
CA VAL A 135 -5.11 -8.79 0.94
C VAL A 135 -6.62 -8.83 1.06
N GLU A 136 -7.25 -7.67 1.04
CA GLU A 136 -8.68 -7.50 1.01
C GLU A 136 -9.09 -6.98 -0.37
N LEU A 137 -9.99 -7.72 -1.02
CA LEU A 137 -10.51 -7.43 -2.35
C LEU A 137 -12.03 -7.26 -2.28
N PRO A 138 -12.60 -6.29 -3.02
CA PRO A 138 -14.05 -6.08 -3.05
C PRO A 138 -14.85 -7.29 -3.53
N ASP A 139 -14.26 -8.18 -4.34
CA ASP A 139 -14.91 -9.33 -4.96
C ASP A 139 -14.62 -10.68 -4.27
N GLY A 140 -13.85 -10.68 -3.17
CA GLY A 140 -13.53 -11.87 -2.38
C GLY A 140 -12.58 -12.86 -3.08
N ALA A 141 -11.56 -13.30 -2.35
CA ALA A 141 -10.60 -14.42 -2.52
C ALA A 141 -10.03 -14.80 -3.92
N ARG A 142 -10.79 -14.75 -5.03
CA ARG A 142 -10.46 -15.32 -6.36
C ARG A 142 -9.12 -14.89 -6.95
N HIS A 143 -8.50 -13.83 -6.44
CA HIS A 143 -7.21 -13.34 -6.90
C HIS A 143 -6.22 -13.03 -5.77
N ALA A 144 -6.58 -13.32 -4.51
CA ALA A 144 -5.76 -12.97 -3.36
C ALA A 144 -4.37 -13.63 -3.41
N ASP A 145 -4.29 -14.89 -3.83
CA ASP A 145 -3.01 -15.62 -3.87
C ASP A 145 -2.04 -15.07 -4.92
N HIS A 146 -2.56 -14.60 -6.05
CA HIS A 146 -1.72 -13.99 -7.10
C HIS A 146 -1.23 -12.61 -6.68
N ILE A 147 -2.09 -11.81 -6.03
CA ILE A 147 -1.69 -10.52 -5.46
C ILE A 147 -0.63 -10.72 -4.38
N ARG A 148 -0.82 -11.69 -3.46
CA ARG A 148 0.20 -12.06 -2.47
C ARG A 148 1.51 -12.48 -3.14
N SER A 149 1.46 -13.32 -4.19
CA SER A 149 2.66 -13.73 -4.93
C SER A 149 3.40 -12.53 -5.54
N THR A 150 2.69 -11.56 -6.10
CA THR A 150 3.28 -10.32 -6.62
C THR A 150 3.88 -9.48 -5.50
N LEU A 151 3.15 -9.28 -4.39
CA LEU A 151 3.63 -8.52 -3.23
C LEU A 151 4.90 -9.13 -2.64
N ARG A 152 4.99 -10.46 -2.53
CA ARG A 152 6.21 -11.15 -2.06
C ARG A 152 7.46 -10.75 -2.84
N LYS A 153 7.36 -10.48 -4.15
CA LYS A 153 8.52 -10.05 -4.96
C LYS A 153 9.14 -8.73 -4.50
N PHE A 154 8.36 -7.88 -3.83
CA PHE A 154 8.78 -6.60 -3.28
C PHE A 154 9.09 -6.68 -1.78
N LEU A 155 8.34 -7.51 -1.04
CA LEU A 155 8.35 -7.51 0.42
C LEU A 155 9.19 -8.64 1.05
N THR A 156 9.79 -9.52 0.24
CA THR A 156 10.76 -10.49 0.73
C THR A 156 12.00 -9.74 1.23
N PRO A 157 12.54 -10.05 2.42
CA PRO A 157 13.77 -9.42 2.90
C PRO A 157 14.88 -9.62 1.86
N ARG A 158 15.25 -8.55 1.16
CA ARG A 158 16.52 -8.54 0.43
C ARG A 158 17.58 -8.35 1.50
N THR A 159 18.17 -9.44 1.95
CA THR A 159 19.40 -9.42 2.75
C THR A 159 20.43 -8.56 2.00
N ARG A 160 20.58 -7.30 2.42
CA ARG A 160 21.78 -6.51 2.19
C ARG A 160 22.28 -6.14 3.57
N PHE A 161 23.26 -6.93 4.01
CA PHE A 161 24.16 -6.62 5.11
C PHE A 161 24.96 -5.36 4.79
#